data_AF-A0A955IH78-F1
#
_entry.id   AF-A0A955IH78-F1
#
_cell.length_a   1.000
_cell.length_b   1.000
_cell.length_c   1.000
_cell.angle_alpha   90.00
_cell.angle_beta   90.00
_cell.angle_gamma   90.00
#
_symmetry.space_group_name_H-M   'P 1'
#
loop_
_entity.id
_entity.type
_entity.pdbx_description
1 polymer ?
#
loop_
_entity_poly.entity_id
_entity_poly.type
_entity_poly.pdbx_seq_one_letter_code
_entity_poly.pdbx_strand_id
1 'polypeptide(L)'
;MVSAYGRSRMSLVRVGSLLATYATSGSPWSGDILRSAVVYLHAAIEDYLRGFAFVHWRFEGRHSEVWRRLDLGIVDPTAVDDDPEKPNKPKLKPIALLADQSRDKTVQQVIDASIEAWLESSSITRSSRVYSWLGLCGFAEPWPDGLVAYISKLDSMMLRRHQIVHRGDVKELVSRASGPASPEDIVLDQVVQWWFATSTFVELLHAMAVRRSVGDKGCESELLRCARGVENLEATGWAIAVDGDSVRLSREKTSLTIAFGSRAPMWKKWRPE
;
A
#
# COMPACT_ATOMS: atom_id res chain seq x y z
N MET A 1 13.21 2.12 6.74
CA MET A 1 12.42 2.80 5.68
C MET A 1 12.85 2.36 4.28
N VAL A 2 14.14 2.38 3.95
CA VAL A 2 14.67 2.08 2.61
C VAL A 2 14.24 0.70 2.07
N SER A 3 14.16 -0.33 2.93
CA SER A 3 13.77 -1.69 2.49
C SER A 3 12.29 -1.82 2.10
N ALA A 4 11.37 -1.24 2.88
CA ALA A 4 9.93 -1.31 2.60
C ALA A 4 9.54 -0.50 1.36
N TYR A 5 10.04 0.73 1.25
CA TYR A 5 9.84 1.61 0.10
C TYR A 5 10.50 1.03 -1.17
N GLY A 6 11.70 0.46 -1.06
CA GLY A 6 12.35 -0.23 -2.18
C GLY A 6 11.53 -1.43 -2.69
N ARG A 7 11.02 -2.27 -1.78
CA ARG A 7 10.16 -3.41 -2.14
C ARG A 7 8.86 -2.95 -2.81
N SER A 8 8.18 -1.95 -2.27
CA SER A 8 6.92 -1.47 -2.85
C SER A 8 7.11 -0.90 -4.25
N ARG A 9 8.19 -0.13 -4.48
CA ARG A 9 8.55 0.34 -5.83
C ARG A 9 8.77 -0.80 -6.81
N MET A 10 9.51 -1.84 -6.41
CA MET A 10 9.71 -3.02 -7.26
C MET A 10 8.39 -3.73 -7.57
N SER A 11 7.48 -3.84 -6.62
CA SER A 11 6.14 -4.38 -6.86
C SER A 11 5.34 -3.52 -7.85
N LEU A 12 5.41 -2.18 -7.73
CA LEU A 12 4.76 -1.26 -8.67
C LEU A 12 5.35 -1.34 -10.09
N VAL A 13 6.67 -1.53 -10.22
CA VAL A 13 7.33 -1.78 -11.52
C VAL A 13 6.80 -3.07 -12.16
N ARG A 14 6.64 -4.13 -11.38
CA ARG A 14 6.08 -5.40 -11.85
C ARG A 14 4.63 -5.23 -12.33
N VAL A 15 3.81 -4.46 -11.62
CA VAL A 15 2.45 -4.13 -12.06
C VAL A 15 2.50 -3.35 -13.38
N GLY A 16 3.37 -2.36 -13.52
CA GLY A 16 3.55 -1.64 -14.79
C GLY A 16 3.97 -2.56 -15.95
N SER A 17 4.82 -3.54 -15.67
CA SER A 17 5.22 -4.55 -16.66
C SER A 17 4.05 -5.46 -17.07
N LEU A 18 3.17 -5.84 -16.12
CA LEU A 18 1.94 -6.58 -16.44
C LEU A 18 0.98 -5.77 -17.32
N LEU A 19 0.85 -4.46 -17.06
CA LEU A 19 0.03 -3.56 -17.88
C LEU A 19 0.60 -3.41 -19.30
N ALA A 20 1.92 -3.36 -19.44
CA ALA A 20 2.57 -3.36 -20.75
C ALA A 20 2.28 -4.65 -21.52
N THR A 21 2.41 -5.81 -20.87
CA THR A 21 2.08 -7.12 -21.47
C THR A 21 0.61 -7.19 -21.89
N TYR A 22 -0.31 -6.70 -21.06
CA TYR A 22 -1.73 -6.61 -21.43
C TYR A 22 -1.90 -5.85 -22.75
N ALA A 23 -1.30 -4.67 -22.87
CA ALA A 23 -1.47 -3.77 -24.01
C ALA A 23 -1.00 -4.39 -25.34
N THR A 24 -0.06 -5.33 -25.30
CA THR A 24 0.47 -5.99 -26.50
C THR A 24 -0.10 -7.40 -26.74
N SER A 25 -0.77 -8.00 -25.75
CA SER A 25 -1.07 -9.45 -25.77
C SER A 25 -2.15 -9.87 -26.78
N GLY A 26 -3.10 -8.99 -27.13
CA GLY A 26 -4.28 -9.35 -27.93
C GLY A 26 -5.08 -10.55 -27.40
N SER A 27 -4.87 -10.93 -26.13
CA SER A 27 -5.28 -12.21 -25.58
C SER A 27 -6.76 -12.22 -25.21
N PRO A 28 -7.49 -13.34 -25.40
CA PRO A 28 -8.84 -13.51 -24.83
C PRO A 28 -8.85 -13.47 -23.29
N TRP A 29 -7.69 -13.66 -22.64
CA TRP A 29 -7.49 -13.60 -21.19
C TRP A 29 -7.08 -12.20 -20.68
N SER A 30 -7.22 -11.18 -21.52
CA SER A 30 -6.82 -9.81 -21.21
C SER A 30 -7.44 -9.30 -19.90
N GLY A 31 -8.72 -9.61 -19.64
CA GLY A 31 -9.38 -9.28 -18.38
C GLY A 31 -8.71 -9.88 -17.14
N ASP A 32 -8.18 -11.10 -17.23
CA ASP A 32 -7.54 -11.77 -16.08
C ASP A 32 -6.17 -11.18 -15.77
N ILE A 33 -5.46 -10.68 -16.78
CA ILE A 33 -4.23 -9.91 -16.57
C ILE A 33 -4.53 -8.63 -15.79
N LEU A 34 -5.60 -7.91 -16.13
CA LEU A 34 -6.01 -6.70 -15.41
C LEU A 34 -6.47 -6.99 -13.98
N ARG A 35 -7.26 -8.06 -13.76
CA ARG A 35 -7.65 -8.49 -12.41
C ARG A 35 -6.45 -8.86 -11.56
N SER A 36 -5.50 -9.58 -12.14
CA SER A 36 -4.24 -9.92 -11.47
C SER A 36 -3.45 -8.66 -11.11
N ALA A 37 -3.37 -7.67 -12.02
CA ALA A 37 -2.72 -6.39 -11.75
C ALA A 37 -3.35 -5.65 -10.57
N VAL A 38 -4.68 -5.65 -10.43
CA VAL A 38 -5.38 -5.08 -9.27
C VAL A 38 -5.01 -5.79 -7.96
N VAL A 39 -4.98 -7.12 -7.96
CA VAL A 39 -4.59 -7.91 -6.76
C VAL A 39 -3.15 -7.61 -6.36
N TYR A 40 -2.22 -7.56 -7.32
CA TYR A 40 -0.83 -7.20 -7.07
C TYR A 40 -0.66 -5.76 -6.59
N LEU A 41 -1.45 -4.83 -7.13
CA LEU A 41 -1.41 -3.43 -6.72
C LEU A 41 -1.85 -3.25 -5.26
N HIS A 42 -2.92 -3.96 -4.87
CA HIS A 42 -3.37 -4.01 -3.49
C HIS A 42 -2.31 -4.61 -2.55
N ALA A 43 -1.69 -5.73 -2.93
CA ALA A 43 -0.62 -6.32 -2.14
C ALA A 43 0.57 -5.37 -1.98
N ALA A 44 0.94 -4.64 -3.05
CA ALA A 44 2.03 -3.67 -3.02
C ALA A 44 1.77 -2.53 -2.02
N ILE A 45 0.54 -2.02 -1.94
CA ILE A 45 0.21 -0.96 -0.99
C ILE A 45 0.13 -1.48 0.45
N GLU A 46 -0.39 -2.69 0.68
CA GLU A 46 -0.38 -3.30 2.01
C GLU A 46 1.03 -3.52 2.52
N ASP A 47 1.91 -4.11 1.71
CA ASP A 47 3.31 -4.35 2.07
C ASP A 47 4.06 -3.06 2.35
N TYR A 48 3.79 -2.01 1.56
CA TYR A 48 4.34 -0.68 1.81
C TYR A 48 3.87 -0.14 3.17
N LEU A 49 2.56 -0.11 3.42
CA LEU A 49 1.99 0.43 4.65
C LEU A 49 2.43 -0.35 5.89
N ARG A 50 2.57 -1.69 5.79
CA ARG A 50 3.12 -2.53 6.88
C ARG A 50 4.55 -2.14 7.20
N GLY A 51 5.41 -2.09 6.19
CA GLY A 51 6.81 -1.71 6.38
C GLY A 51 6.97 -0.26 6.82
N PHE A 52 6.08 0.63 6.38
CA PHE A 52 6.01 2.02 6.82
C PHE A 52 5.66 2.09 8.31
N ALA A 53 4.57 1.46 8.72
CA ALA A 53 4.12 1.43 10.11
C ALA A 53 5.17 0.83 11.04
N PHE A 54 5.75 -0.31 10.66
CA PHE A 54 6.81 -0.97 11.44
C PHE A 54 7.98 -0.02 11.74
N VAL A 55 8.47 0.70 10.73
CA VAL A 55 9.58 1.65 10.88
C VAL A 55 9.18 2.80 11.81
N HIS A 56 8.02 3.43 11.59
CA HIS A 56 7.59 4.56 12.41
C HIS A 56 7.35 4.16 13.87
N TRP A 57 6.79 2.99 14.12
CA TRP A 57 6.57 2.50 15.48
C TRP A 57 7.86 2.12 16.19
N ARG A 58 8.80 1.50 15.45
CA ARG A 58 10.10 1.12 16.00
C ARG A 58 10.91 2.33 16.43
N PHE A 59 11.02 3.36 15.58
CA PHE A 59 12.00 4.44 15.76
C PHE A 59 11.45 5.67 16.48
N GLU A 60 10.13 5.91 16.49
CA GLU A 60 9.56 7.10 17.14
C GLU A 60 9.18 6.88 18.62
N GLY A 61 9.57 5.75 19.21
CA GLY A 61 9.26 5.45 20.62
C GLY A 61 7.75 5.28 20.88
N ARG A 62 6.94 5.11 19.84
CA ARG A 62 5.47 5.00 19.91
C ARG A 62 4.97 3.63 20.32
N HIS A 63 5.87 2.78 20.82
CA HIS A 63 5.57 1.44 21.31
C HIS A 63 4.38 1.48 22.28
N SER A 64 4.36 2.36 23.27
CA SER A 64 3.31 2.38 24.31
C SER A 64 1.89 2.60 23.77
N GLU A 65 1.70 3.49 22.80
CA GLU A 65 0.38 3.73 22.17
C GLU A 65 -0.01 2.58 21.24
N VAL A 66 0.97 2.03 20.51
CA VAL A 66 0.78 0.85 19.68
C VAL A 66 0.39 -0.33 20.57
N TRP A 67 1.10 -0.59 21.67
CA TRP A 67 0.79 -1.62 22.67
C TRP A 67 -0.58 -1.45 23.32
N ARG A 68 -1.05 -0.21 23.50
CA ARG A 68 -2.39 0.04 24.04
C ARG A 68 -3.49 -0.35 23.05
N ARG A 69 -3.23 -0.23 21.73
CA ARG A 69 -4.21 -0.53 20.67
C ARG A 69 -4.05 -1.91 20.03
N LEU A 70 -2.84 -2.45 20.06
CA LEU A 70 -2.57 -3.87 19.93
C LEU A 70 -3.23 -4.49 21.15
N ASP A 71 -4.51 -4.78 21.04
CA ASP A 71 -5.25 -5.55 22.02
C ASP A 71 -4.52 -6.90 22.18
N LEU A 72 -3.56 -6.97 23.10
CA LEU A 72 -2.55 -8.03 23.21
C LEU A 72 -3.15 -9.38 23.58
N GLY A 73 -4.47 -9.48 23.65
CA GLY A 73 -5.11 -10.55 24.37
C GLY A 73 -4.67 -10.57 25.84
N ILE A 74 -4.19 -9.44 26.40
CA ILE A 74 -4.32 -9.21 27.83
C ILE A 74 -5.80 -8.91 27.99
N VAL A 75 -6.57 -10.00 28.11
CA VAL A 75 -7.99 -9.99 28.38
C VAL A 75 -8.20 -8.98 29.50
N ASP A 76 -8.84 -7.86 29.21
CA ASP A 76 -9.59 -7.17 30.24
C ASP A 76 -10.72 -8.16 30.60
N PRO A 77 -10.70 -8.79 31.78
CA PRO A 77 -11.73 -9.77 32.16
C PRO A 77 -13.13 -9.14 32.24
N THR A 78 -13.24 -7.83 32.07
CA THR A 78 -14.49 -7.08 32.07
C THR A 78 -14.93 -6.54 30.70
N ALA A 79 -14.10 -6.66 29.65
CA ALA A 79 -14.48 -6.22 28.31
C ALA A 79 -15.44 -7.23 27.67
N VAL A 80 -16.73 -6.90 27.72
CA VAL A 80 -17.78 -7.59 26.98
C VAL A 80 -17.63 -7.22 25.51
N ASP A 81 -17.37 -8.21 24.65
CA ASP A 81 -17.37 -8.06 23.19
C ASP A 81 -18.80 -7.75 22.72
N ASP A 82 -19.15 -6.47 22.59
CA ASP A 82 -20.47 -6.01 22.12
C ASP A 82 -20.65 -6.09 20.60
N ASP A 83 -19.71 -6.69 19.85
CA ASP A 83 -19.79 -6.81 18.39
C ASP A 83 -19.78 -8.28 17.93
N PRO A 84 -20.95 -8.94 17.88
CA PRO A 84 -21.07 -10.37 17.55
C PRO A 84 -20.72 -10.70 16.09
N GLU A 85 -20.46 -9.72 15.23
CA GLU A 85 -20.16 -9.93 13.80
C GLU A 85 -18.66 -9.88 13.46
N LYS A 86 -17.76 -9.65 14.42
CA LYS A 86 -16.33 -9.64 14.15
C LYS A 86 -15.71 -11.02 14.39
N PRO A 87 -15.43 -11.81 13.33
CA PRO A 87 -14.70 -13.06 13.49
C PRO A 87 -13.34 -12.78 14.12
N ASN A 88 -13.08 -13.42 15.27
CA ASN A 88 -11.81 -13.56 15.99
C ASN A 88 -10.71 -12.63 15.47
N LYS A 89 -10.61 -11.42 16.04
CA LYS A 89 -9.39 -10.61 15.87
C LYS A 89 -8.19 -11.51 16.18
N PRO A 90 -7.14 -11.53 15.35
CA PRO A 90 -5.95 -12.33 15.62
C PRO A 90 -5.40 -11.89 16.98
N LYS A 91 -5.65 -12.70 18.00
CA LYS A 91 -5.04 -12.51 19.31
C LYS A 91 -3.55 -12.67 19.07
N LEU A 92 -2.77 -11.64 19.42
CA LEU A 92 -1.33 -11.78 19.45
C LEU A 92 -1.00 -13.06 20.20
N LYS A 93 -0.15 -13.92 19.60
CA LYS A 93 0.34 -15.09 20.33
C LYS A 93 0.88 -14.55 21.65
N PRO A 94 0.39 -15.04 22.81
CA PRO A 94 0.82 -14.56 24.11
C PRO A 94 2.33 -14.39 24.10
N ILE A 95 2.84 -13.29 24.65
CA ILE A 95 4.29 -13.05 24.78
C ILE A 95 4.99 -14.30 25.37
N ALA A 96 4.30 -15.07 26.21
CA ALA A 96 4.72 -16.38 26.71
C ALA A 96 5.03 -17.44 25.62
N LEU A 97 4.20 -17.56 24.59
CA LEU A 97 4.41 -18.47 23.45
C LEU A 97 5.60 -18.04 22.59
N LEU A 98 5.84 -16.73 22.48
CA LEU A 98 7.04 -16.22 21.84
C LEU A 98 8.26 -16.42 22.74
N ALA A 99 8.15 -16.23 24.06
CA ALA A 99 9.25 -16.37 25.02
C ALA A 99 9.86 -17.79 25.01
N ASP A 100 9.04 -18.84 24.95
CA ASP A 100 9.55 -20.22 24.84
C ASP A 100 10.31 -20.47 23.52
N GLN A 101 9.89 -19.81 22.44
CA GLN A 101 10.57 -19.87 21.13
C GLN A 101 11.71 -18.84 21.00
N SER A 102 11.95 -18.02 22.03
CA SER A 102 12.80 -16.83 21.97
C SER A 102 13.81 -16.75 23.10
N ARG A 103 14.24 -17.90 23.64
CA ARG A 103 15.24 -17.95 24.74
C ARG A 103 16.53 -17.17 24.44
N ASP A 104 16.90 -17.05 23.17
CA ASP A 104 18.10 -16.34 22.71
C ASP A 104 17.82 -14.94 22.14
N LYS A 105 16.58 -14.44 22.21
CA LYS A 105 16.21 -13.11 21.69
C LYS A 105 16.15 -12.08 22.80
N THR A 106 16.52 -10.85 22.47
CA THR A 106 16.31 -9.70 23.35
C THR A 106 14.82 -9.36 23.45
N VAL A 107 14.42 -8.68 24.52
CA VAL A 107 13.04 -8.16 24.68
C VAL A 107 12.63 -7.34 23.45
N GLN A 108 13.52 -6.49 22.93
CA GLN A 108 13.24 -5.68 21.74
C GLN A 108 12.97 -6.55 20.50
N GLN A 109 13.70 -7.65 20.30
CA GLN A 109 13.46 -8.55 19.17
C GLN A 109 12.12 -9.27 19.28
N VAL A 110 11.68 -9.62 20.50
CA VAL A 110 10.34 -10.19 20.73
C VAL A 110 9.25 -9.17 20.45
N ILE A 111 9.45 -7.91 20.87
CA ILE A 111 8.57 -6.77 20.59
C ILE A 111 8.45 -6.57 19.07
N ASP A 112 9.57 -6.48 18.37
CA ASP A 112 9.61 -6.26 16.92
C ASP A 112 8.87 -7.38 16.19
N ALA A 113 9.13 -8.65 16.54
CA ALA A 113 8.46 -9.80 15.95
C ALA A 113 6.95 -9.83 16.23
N SER A 114 6.52 -9.37 17.41
CA SER A 114 5.10 -9.27 17.76
C SER A 114 4.39 -8.20 16.92
N ILE A 115 5.02 -7.04 16.77
CA ILE A 115 4.51 -5.95 15.93
C ILE A 115 4.41 -6.41 14.47
N GLU A 116 5.45 -7.07 13.94
CA GLU A 116 5.47 -7.59 12.58
C GLU A 116 4.37 -8.62 12.35
N ALA A 117 4.22 -9.61 13.24
CA ALA A 117 3.17 -10.61 13.15
C ALA A 117 1.76 -10.00 13.19
N TRP A 118 1.53 -8.97 14.03
CA TRP A 118 0.26 -8.26 14.05
C TRP A 118 0.01 -7.50 12.74
N LEU A 119 1.02 -6.80 12.21
CA LEU A 119 0.94 -6.07 10.95
C LEU A 119 0.66 -7.02 9.78
N GLU A 120 1.27 -8.20 9.75
CA GLU A 120 1.01 -9.26 8.76
C GLU A 120 -0.42 -9.79 8.85
N SER A 121 -0.94 -9.99 10.05
CA SER A 121 -2.33 -10.45 10.25
C SER A 121 -3.38 -9.38 9.93
N SER A 122 -2.95 -8.12 9.84
CA SER A 122 -3.84 -7.00 9.59
C SER A 122 -4.01 -6.76 8.09
N SER A 123 -5.26 -6.78 7.62
CA SER A 123 -5.64 -6.44 6.24
C SER A 123 -6.12 -4.99 6.12
N ILE A 124 -5.71 -4.30 5.07
CA ILE A 124 -6.09 -2.91 4.77
C ILE A 124 -7.14 -2.93 3.66
N THR A 125 -8.37 -3.28 4.02
CA THR A 125 -9.44 -3.52 3.03
C THR A 125 -10.19 -2.26 2.57
N ARG A 126 -9.99 -1.12 3.26
CA ARG A 126 -10.67 0.15 3.01
C ARG A 126 -9.78 1.34 3.37
N SER A 127 -10.06 2.49 2.78
CA SER A 127 -9.41 3.78 3.05
C SER A 127 -9.42 4.20 4.53
N SER A 128 -10.51 3.92 5.26
CA SER A 128 -10.58 4.21 6.71
C SER A 128 -9.48 3.53 7.52
N ARG A 129 -9.03 2.34 7.10
CA ARG A 129 -7.88 1.65 7.70
C ARG A 129 -6.57 2.34 7.35
N VAL A 130 -6.41 2.85 6.12
CA VAL A 130 -5.25 3.66 5.72
C VAL A 130 -5.14 4.87 6.64
N TYR A 131 -6.20 5.66 6.79
CA TYR A 131 -6.20 6.81 7.71
C TYR A 131 -5.85 6.42 9.15
N SER A 132 -6.45 5.34 9.65
CA SER A 132 -6.17 4.85 11.01
C SER A 132 -4.69 4.48 11.19
N TRP A 133 -4.07 3.85 10.19
CA TRP A 133 -2.65 3.46 10.22
C TRP A 133 -1.73 4.68 10.15
N LEU A 134 -2.04 5.64 9.28
CA LEU A 134 -1.27 6.87 9.19
C LEU A 134 -1.36 7.67 10.51
N GLY A 135 -2.54 7.73 11.12
CA GLY A 135 -2.79 8.28 12.45
C GLY A 135 -1.91 7.65 13.53
N LEU A 136 -1.85 6.31 13.56
CA LEU A 136 -0.97 5.57 14.46
C LEU A 136 0.52 5.89 14.23
N CYS A 137 0.91 6.12 12.98
CA CYS A 137 2.26 6.55 12.62
C CYS A 137 2.54 8.03 12.93
N GLY A 138 1.55 8.77 13.46
CA GLY A 138 1.70 10.16 13.86
C GLY A 138 1.52 11.17 12.75
N PHE A 139 1.01 10.72 11.61
CA PHE A 139 0.49 11.60 10.60
C PHE A 139 -0.97 11.83 10.97
N ALA A 140 -1.31 13.04 11.40
CA ALA A 140 -2.67 13.40 11.74
C ALA A 140 -3.15 14.49 10.77
N GLU A 141 -4.46 14.71 10.76
CA GLU A 141 -5.07 15.79 10.00
C GLU A 141 -4.50 17.16 10.40
N PRO A 142 -4.46 18.12 9.46
CA PRO A 142 -4.94 18.01 8.08
C PRO A 142 -3.96 17.28 7.15
N TRP A 143 -4.51 16.39 6.31
CA TRP A 143 -3.74 15.76 5.22
C TRP A 143 -3.55 16.76 4.08
N PRO A 144 -2.43 16.70 3.33
CA PRO A 144 -2.32 17.44 2.09
C PRO A 144 -3.47 17.04 1.15
N ASP A 145 -4.14 18.02 0.53
CA ASP A 145 -5.30 17.78 -0.36
C ASP A 145 -5.01 16.71 -1.42
N GLY A 146 -3.78 16.71 -1.94
CA GLY A 146 -3.31 15.70 -2.89
C GLY A 146 -3.39 14.27 -2.34
N LEU A 147 -3.07 14.04 -1.06
CA LEU A 147 -3.10 12.69 -0.47
C LEU A 147 -4.54 12.15 -0.38
N VAL A 148 -5.49 13.00 0.01
CA VAL A 148 -6.91 12.63 0.16
C VAL A 148 -7.50 12.18 -1.18
N ALA A 149 -7.16 12.88 -2.26
CA ALA A 149 -7.60 12.53 -3.61
C ALA A 149 -7.16 11.11 -4.03
N TYR A 150 -5.92 10.71 -3.70
CA TYR A 150 -5.45 9.35 -4.01
C TYR A 150 -6.08 8.30 -3.12
N ILE A 151 -6.33 8.60 -1.84
CA ILE A 151 -6.95 7.63 -0.93
C ILE A 151 -8.35 7.22 -1.42
N SER A 152 -9.12 8.14 -2.00
CA SER A 152 -10.41 7.80 -2.63
C SER A 152 -10.27 6.81 -3.80
N LYS A 153 -9.26 7.02 -4.65
CA LYS A 153 -8.94 6.08 -5.76
C LYS A 153 -8.47 4.72 -5.25
N LEU A 154 -7.68 4.70 -4.18
CA LEU A 154 -7.25 3.48 -3.50
C LEU A 154 -8.44 2.72 -2.93
N ASP A 155 -9.42 3.41 -2.34
CA ASP A 155 -10.63 2.77 -1.80
C ASP A 155 -11.39 2.01 -2.88
N SER A 156 -11.59 2.64 -4.03
CA SER A 156 -12.23 2.01 -5.19
C SER A 156 -11.45 0.77 -5.68
N MET A 157 -10.11 0.85 -5.73
CA MET A 157 -9.25 -0.28 -6.08
C MET A 157 -9.33 -1.42 -5.05
N MET A 158 -9.35 -1.10 -3.76
CA MET A 158 -9.47 -2.08 -2.66
C MET A 158 -10.82 -2.81 -2.69
N LEU A 159 -11.91 -2.08 -2.94
CA LEU A 159 -13.24 -2.65 -3.13
C LEU A 159 -13.27 -3.61 -4.33
N ARG A 160 -12.71 -3.19 -5.46
CA ARG A 160 -12.59 -4.04 -6.65
C ARG A 160 -11.79 -5.31 -6.36
N ARG A 161 -10.64 -5.20 -5.68
CA ARG A 161 -9.85 -6.37 -5.27
C ARG A 161 -10.67 -7.33 -4.42
N HIS A 162 -11.48 -6.82 -3.48
CA HIS A 162 -12.29 -7.67 -2.62
C HIS A 162 -13.32 -8.46 -3.44
N GLN A 163 -13.95 -7.83 -4.43
CA GLN A 163 -14.85 -8.49 -5.36
C GLN A 163 -14.16 -9.58 -6.20
N ILE A 164 -12.98 -9.27 -6.75
CA ILE A 164 -12.18 -10.23 -7.52
C ILE A 164 -11.84 -11.47 -6.68
N VAL A 165 -11.28 -11.28 -5.48
CA VAL A 165 -10.75 -12.38 -4.66
C VAL A 165 -11.84 -13.17 -3.95
N HIS A 166 -12.87 -12.51 -3.44
CA HIS A 166 -13.87 -13.18 -2.57
C HIS A 166 -15.18 -13.50 -3.27
N ARG A 167 -15.51 -12.83 -4.38
CA ARG A 167 -16.76 -13.01 -5.11
C ARG A 167 -16.56 -13.54 -6.53
N GLY A 168 -15.35 -13.96 -6.89
CA GLY A 168 -15.01 -14.42 -8.23
C GLY A 168 -15.22 -13.35 -9.30
N ASP A 169 -15.17 -12.09 -8.91
CA ASP A 169 -15.48 -10.93 -9.74
C ASP A 169 -16.88 -10.91 -10.37
N VAL A 170 -17.84 -11.65 -9.83
CA VAL A 170 -19.17 -11.80 -10.44
C VAL A 170 -19.99 -10.50 -10.33
N LYS A 171 -20.64 -10.06 -11.43
CA LYS A 171 -21.66 -9.00 -11.38
C LYS A 171 -22.85 -9.50 -10.58
N GLU A 172 -23.20 -8.80 -9.50
CA GLU A 172 -24.37 -9.12 -8.68
C GLU A 172 -25.64 -8.86 -9.52
N LEU A 173 -26.17 -9.90 -10.16
CA LEU A 173 -27.37 -9.82 -10.97
C LEU A 173 -28.56 -9.50 -10.05
N VAL A 174 -29.04 -8.25 -10.12
CA VAL A 174 -30.18 -7.74 -9.34
C VAL A 174 -31.50 -8.46 -9.68
N SER A 175 -31.54 -9.33 -10.69
CA SER A 175 -32.72 -10.15 -11.00
C SER A 175 -32.35 -11.60 -11.35
N ARG A 176 -32.98 -12.54 -10.63
CA ARG A 176 -32.83 -14.01 -10.74
C ARG A 176 -33.18 -14.63 -12.12
N ALA A 177 -33.48 -13.82 -13.13
CA ALA A 177 -34.16 -14.29 -14.34
C ALA A 177 -33.26 -14.46 -15.58
N SER A 178 -31.98 -14.07 -15.56
CA SER A 178 -31.25 -13.89 -16.82
C SER A 178 -29.77 -14.33 -16.78
N GLY A 179 -29.51 -15.54 -17.28
CA GLY A 179 -28.20 -15.97 -17.81
C GLY A 179 -27.12 -16.41 -16.80
N PRO A 180 -26.05 -17.07 -17.28
CA PRO A 180 -24.88 -17.39 -16.45
C PRO A 180 -24.20 -16.10 -16.00
N ALA A 181 -23.77 -16.08 -14.74
CA ALA A 181 -23.16 -14.90 -14.15
C ALA A 181 -21.83 -14.59 -14.84
N SER A 182 -21.69 -13.36 -15.38
CA SER A 182 -20.45 -12.91 -16.01
C SER A 182 -19.58 -12.11 -15.04
N PRO A 183 -18.25 -12.16 -15.20
CA PRO A 183 -17.34 -11.27 -14.47
C PRO A 183 -17.67 -9.81 -14.75
N GLU A 184 -17.38 -8.95 -13.78
CA GLU A 184 -17.44 -7.51 -13.96
C GLU A 184 -16.35 -7.03 -14.92
N ASP A 185 -16.72 -6.10 -15.79
CA ASP A 185 -15.81 -5.55 -16.77
C ASP A 185 -14.69 -4.80 -16.07
N ILE A 186 -13.48 -4.88 -16.63
CA ILE A 186 -12.32 -4.14 -16.14
C ILE A 186 -11.56 -3.63 -17.37
N VAL A 187 -11.28 -2.33 -17.38
CA VAL A 187 -10.64 -1.66 -18.51
C VAL A 187 -9.25 -1.18 -18.11
N LEU A 188 -8.33 -1.17 -19.08
CA LEU A 188 -6.93 -0.80 -18.87
C LEU A 188 -6.79 0.56 -18.20
N ASP A 189 -7.52 1.57 -18.69
CA ASP A 189 -7.48 2.94 -18.17
C ASP A 189 -7.78 3.01 -16.67
N GLN A 190 -8.77 2.23 -16.19
CA GLN A 190 -9.12 2.17 -14.78
C GLN A 190 -7.95 1.63 -13.94
N VAL A 191 -7.30 0.56 -14.39
CA VAL A 191 -6.16 -0.05 -13.68
C VAL A 191 -4.92 0.85 -13.73
N VAL A 192 -4.69 1.56 -14.84
CA VAL A 192 -3.62 2.56 -14.97
C VAL A 192 -3.83 3.71 -13.97
N GLN A 193 -5.06 4.21 -13.84
CA GLN A 193 -5.38 5.25 -12.87
C GLN A 193 -5.14 4.79 -11.43
N TRP A 194 -5.52 3.56 -11.09
CA TRP A 194 -5.22 2.99 -9.78
C TRP A 194 -3.72 2.82 -9.55
N TRP A 195 -2.99 2.25 -10.50
CA TRP A 195 -1.55 2.05 -10.41
C TRP A 195 -0.81 3.36 -10.14
N PHE A 196 -1.22 4.40 -10.86
CA PHE A 196 -0.68 5.73 -10.71
C PHE A 196 -1.03 6.37 -9.36
N ALA A 197 -2.29 6.25 -8.92
CA ALA A 197 -2.72 6.74 -7.60
C ALA A 197 -1.94 6.05 -6.47
N THR A 198 -1.73 4.74 -6.56
CA THR A 198 -0.91 3.99 -5.60
C THR A 198 0.54 4.44 -5.61
N SER A 199 1.14 4.57 -6.79
CA SER A 199 2.53 5.02 -6.92
C SER A 199 2.71 6.40 -6.29
N THR A 200 1.82 7.33 -6.60
CA THR A 200 1.89 8.69 -6.08
C THR A 200 1.65 8.75 -4.58
N PHE A 201 0.67 7.99 -4.08
CA PHE A 201 0.43 7.87 -2.65
C PHE A 201 1.68 7.40 -1.90
N VAL A 202 2.37 6.37 -2.43
CA VAL A 202 3.61 5.84 -1.84
C VAL A 202 4.69 6.92 -1.80
N GLU A 203 4.91 7.63 -2.91
CA GLU A 203 5.92 8.69 -3.02
C GLU A 203 5.62 9.87 -2.08
N LEU A 204 4.38 10.36 -2.07
CA LEU A 204 3.97 11.47 -1.19
C LEU A 204 4.13 11.08 0.28
N LEU A 205 3.67 9.89 0.66
CA LEU A 205 3.79 9.44 2.04
C LEU A 205 5.28 9.27 2.45
N HIS A 206 6.11 8.76 1.55
CA HIS A 206 7.54 8.64 1.79
C HIS A 206 8.19 10.01 1.98
N ALA A 207 7.91 10.96 1.09
CA ALA A 207 8.40 12.32 1.18
C ALA A 207 7.96 13.02 2.48
N MET A 208 6.70 12.83 2.90
CA MET A 208 6.22 13.32 4.19
C MET A 208 7.01 12.74 5.38
N ALA A 209 7.31 11.45 5.35
CA ALA A 209 8.10 10.80 6.39
C ALA A 209 9.56 11.27 6.43
N VAL A 210 10.18 11.47 5.25
CA VAL A 210 11.53 12.04 5.14
C VAL A 210 11.55 13.48 5.67
N ARG A 211 10.59 14.32 5.25
CA ARG A 211 10.46 15.71 5.73
C ARG A 211 10.36 15.76 7.26
N ARG A 212 9.57 14.88 7.85
CA ARG A 212 9.42 14.79 9.30
C ARG A 212 10.72 14.36 10.00
N SER A 213 11.53 13.52 9.37
CA SER A 213 12.78 13.01 9.93
C SER A 213 13.95 14.00 9.83
N VAL A 214 14.01 14.78 8.75
CA VAL A 214 15.13 15.70 8.45
C VAL A 214 14.82 17.16 8.81
N GLY A 215 13.55 17.48 9.04
CA GLY A 215 13.06 18.85 9.23
C GLY A 215 12.78 19.57 7.90
N ASP A 216 12.21 20.77 7.99
CA ASP A 216 11.66 21.50 6.82
C ASP A 216 12.70 21.98 5.79
N LYS A 217 13.98 21.95 6.13
CA LYS A 217 15.04 22.48 5.27
C LYS A 217 15.40 21.47 4.16
N GLY A 218 14.62 21.46 3.06
CA GLY A 218 15.02 20.84 1.79
C GLY A 218 13.98 20.00 1.06
N CYS A 219 12.83 19.70 1.68
CA CYS A 219 11.88 18.70 1.15
C CYS A 219 10.87 19.24 0.12
N GLU A 220 10.73 20.57 -0.01
CA GLU A 220 9.68 21.19 -0.84
C GLU A 220 9.86 20.88 -2.33
N SER A 221 11.11 20.84 -2.81
CA SER A 221 11.41 20.51 -4.21
C SER A 221 11.04 19.07 -4.60
N GLU A 222 11.11 18.13 -3.64
CA GLU A 222 10.87 16.70 -3.87
C GLU A 222 9.36 16.38 -3.84
N LEU A 223 8.61 17.03 -2.94
CA LEU A 223 7.14 17.00 -2.90
C LEU A 223 6.53 17.63 -4.16
N LEU A 224 7.04 18.79 -4.60
CA LEU A 224 6.61 19.43 -5.84
C LEU A 224 6.92 18.59 -7.08
N ARG A 225 8.02 17.83 -7.07
CA ARG A 225 8.36 16.92 -8.18
C ARG A 225 7.37 15.76 -8.27
N CYS A 226 6.98 15.18 -7.14
CA CYS A 226 5.99 14.10 -7.09
C CYS A 226 4.59 14.61 -7.50
N ALA A 227 4.19 15.78 -7.00
CA ALA A 227 2.90 16.40 -7.32
C ALA A 227 2.75 16.79 -8.80
N ARG A 228 3.82 17.23 -9.49
CA ARG A 228 3.76 17.59 -10.93
C ARG A 228 3.77 16.40 -11.89
N GLY A 229 4.29 15.24 -11.48
CA GLY A 229 4.07 13.98 -12.22
C GLY A 229 2.58 13.59 -12.26
N VAL A 230 1.87 14.09 -11.25
CA VAL A 230 0.43 14.20 -11.00
C VAL A 230 -0.48 14.49 -12.19
N GLU A 231 -0.66 15.78 -12.37
CA GLU A 231 -1.79 16.43 -13.02
C GLU A 231 -1.88 16.14 -14.53
N ASN A 232 -0.91 15.44 -15.13
CA ASN A 232 -0.86 15.14 -16.56
C ASN A 232 -1.50 13.80 -16.98
N LEU A 233 -1.92 12.95 -16.04
CA LEU A 233 -2.37 11.59 -16.33
C LEU A 233 -3.90 11.35 -16.28
N GLU A 234 -4.74 12.35 -16.01
CA GLU A 234 -6.20 12.11 -15.88
C GLU A 234 -6.98 12.10 -17.21
N ALA A 235 -6.32 12.19 -18.37
CA ALA A 235 -6.94 12.24 -19.70
C ALA A 235 -6.42 11.14 -20.67
N THR A 236 -6.54 9.85 -20.31
CA THR A 236 -5.68 8.73 -20.81
C THR A 236 -6.11 7.96 -22.06
N GLY A 237 -5.13 7.55 -22.86
CA GLY A 237 -5.18 6.76 -24.10
C GLY A 237 -3.73 6.46 -24.51
N TRP A 238 -3.00 5.92 -23.54
CA TRP A 238 -1.54 5.84 -23.53
C TRP A 238 -1.05 4.52 -24.15
N ALA A 239 -0.02 4.59 -24.98
CA ALA A 239 0.90 3.50 -25.28
C ALA A 239 1.90 3.33 -24.13
N ILE A 240 2.43 2.12 -23.94
CA ILE A 240 3.36 1.79 -22.86
C ILE A 240 4.63 1.20 -23.49
N ALA A 241 5.78 1.77 -23.17
CA ALA A 241 7.10 1.29 -23.56
C ALA A 241 7.97 1.13 -22.29
N VAL A 242 8.51 -0.06 -22.07
CA VAL A 242 9.43 -0.32 -20.97
C VAL A 242 10.86 -0.23 -21.51
N ASP A 243 11.69 0.64 -20.93
CA ASP A 243 13.09 0.85 -21.33
C ASP A 243 13.98 0.80 -20.10
N GLY A 244 14.58 -0.37 -19.86
CA GLY A 244 15.46 -0.64 -18.73
C GLY A 244 14.83 -0.29 -17.37
N ASP A 245 15.41 0.70 -16.70
CA ASP A 245 14.94 1.25 -15.42
C ASP A 245 13.80 2.27 -15.62
N SER A 246 13.02 2.23 -16.70
CA SER A 246 11.93 3.18 -16.89
C SER A 246 10.70 2.61 -17.57
N VAL A 247 9.53 3.12 -17.19
CA VAL A 247 8.26 2.90 -17.90
C VAL A 247 7.88 4.20 -18.56
N ARG A 248 7.93 4.23 -19.88
CA ARG A 248 7.39 5.32 -20.69
C ARG A 248 5.95 5.01 -21.03
N LEU A 249 5.03 5.76 -20.46
CA LEU A 249 3.68 5.87 -20.97
C LEU A 249 3.71 6.97 -22.05
N SER A 250 3.11 6.76 -23.22
CA SER A 250 2.95 7.82 -24.23
C SER A 250 1.57 7.80 -24.90
N ARG A 251 0.77 8.85 -24.76
CA ARG A 251 -0.47 9.07 -25.55
C ARG A 251 -0.22 10.18 -26.57
N GLU A 252 -0.49 9.93 -27.85
CA GLU A 252 -0.35 10.93 -28.93
C GLU A 252 1.02 11.62 -28.92
N LYS A 253 1.08 12.93 -28.61
CA LYS A 253 2.32 13.73 -28.51
C LYS A 253 2.87 13.85 -27.09
N THR A 254 2.21 13.25 -26.10
CA THR A 254 2.58 13.35 -24.68
C THR A 254 3.23 12.04 -24.24
N SER A 255 4.46 12.12 -23.72
CA SER A 255 5.15 10.97 -23.13
C SER A 255 5.55 11.25 -21.69
N LEU A 256 5.15 10.39 -20.78
CA LEU A 256 5.57 10.33 -19.39
C LEU A 256 6.57 9.18 -19.25
N THR A 257 7.84 9.51 -19.06
CA THR A 257 8.85 8.50 -18.73
C THR A 257 9.05 8.48 -17.22
N ILE A 258 8.59 7.40 -16.59
CA ILE A 258 8.80 7.13 -15.18
C ILE A 258 10.14 6.41 -15.05
N ALA A 259 11.19 7.17 -14.74
CA ALA A 259 12.52 6.62 -14.47
C ALA A 259 12.61 6.12 -13.02
N PHE A 260 12.81 4.81 -12.85
CA PHE A 260 13.15 4.16 -11.60
C PHE A 260 14.64 4.36 -11.33
N GLY A 261 15.02 5.56 -10.87
CA GLY A 261 16.44 5.89 -10.64
C GLY A 261 17.17 4.80 -9.84
N SER A 262 18.23 4.24 -10.42
CA SER A 262 19.14 3.25 -9.84
C SER A 262 20.10 3.81 -8.79
N ARG A 263 19.97 5.07 -8.40
CA ARG A 263 20.78 5.67 -7.33
C ARG A 263 20.05 5.55 -6.00
N ALA A 264 20.39 4.48 -5.25
CA ALA A 264 20.25 4.49 -3.81
C ALA A 264 20.92 5.77 -3.25
N PRO A 265 20.33 6.48 -2.27
CA PRO A 265 21.05 7.57 -1.63
C PRO A 265 22.25 6.96 -0.92
N MET A 266 23.45 7.40 -1.31
CA MET A 266 24.71 7.04 -0.68
C MET A 266 24.77 7.78 0.67
N TRP A 267 24.13 7.22 1.71
CA TRP A 267 24.25 7.75 3.06
C TRP A 267 25.66 7.42 3.57
N LYS A 268 26.55 8.43 3.60
CA LYS A 268 27.82 8.33 4.34
C LYS A 268 27.46 7.99 5.80
N LYS A 269 28.09 6.93 6.34
CA LYS A 269 28.01 6.53 7.76
C LYS A 269 28.16 7.76 8.66
N TRP A 270 27.10 8.09 9.40
CA TRP A 270 27.19 8.99 10.56
C TRP A 270 28.03 8.27 11.63
N ARG A 271 29.15 8.86 12.03
CA ARG A 271 29.89 8.48 13.25
C ARG A 271 29.65 9.58 14.28
N PRO A 272 29.22 9.23 15.51
CA PRO A 272 29.26 10.19 16.60
C PRO A 272 30.72 10.37 17.06
N GLU A 273 31.12 11.63 17.22
CA GLU A 273 32.17 12.03 18.17
C GLU A 273 31.54 12.15 19.57
#